data_AF-A0A1V5VN61-F1
#
_entry.id   AF-A0A1V5VN61-F1
#
_cell.length_a   1.000
_cell.length_b   1.000
_cell.length_c   1.000
_cell.angle_alpha   90.00
_cell.angle_beta   90.00
_cell.angle_gamma   90.00
#
_symmetry.space_group_name_H-M   'P 1'
#
loop_
_entity.id
_entity.type
_entity.pdbx_description
1 polymer ?
#
loop_
_entity_poly.entity_id
_entity_poly.type
_entity_poly.pdbx_seq_one_letter_code
_entity_poly.pdbx_strand_id
1 'polypeptide(L)'
;MLVGIVVNNAIVFIDYTIQQKNKGVKVYDALLESGRVRLRPILMSSMTTVFGMIPVVFSTGKGSETWVSLGLTLAGGLTVSMVITLIIVPVIYSLFEDKAVS
;
A
#
# COMPACT_ATOMS: atom_id res chain seq x y z
N MET A 1 4.20 -6.35 11.82
CA MET A 1 2.87 -6.18 11.20
C MET A 1 2.91 -5.34 9.92
N LEU A 2 3.59 -4.17 9.91
CA LEU A 2 3.69 -3.29 8.73
C LEU A 2 4.11 -4.01 7.44
N VAL A 3 5.22 -4.76 7.47
CA VAL A 3 5.72 -5.52 6.32
C VAL A 3 4.65 -6.43 5.70
N GLY A 4 3.84 -7.11 6.53
CA GLY A 4 2.77 -7.98 6.04
C GLY A 4 1.67 -7.21 5.31
N ILE A 5 1.29 -6.02 5.80
CA ILE A 5 0.30 -5.15 5.15
C ILE A 5 0.85 -4.65 3.81
N VAL A 6 2.11 -4.20 3.77
CA VAL A 6 2.77 -3.72 2.55
C VAL A 6 2.86 -4.83 1.50
N VAL A 7 3.37 -5.99 1.91
CA VAL A 7 3.57 -7.14 1.02
C VAL A 7 2.25 -7.65 0.49
N ASN A 8 1.19 -7.74 1.31
CA ASN A 8 -0.14 -8.13 0.83
C ASN A 8 -0.70 -7.12 -0.18
N ASN A 9 -0.56 -5.82 0.10
CA ASN A 9 -0.97 -4.76 -0.82
C ASN A 9 -0.20 -4.82 -2.16
N ALA A 10 1.06 -5.26 -2.16
CA ALA A 10 1.85 -5.45 -3.38
C ALA A 10 1.49 -6.75 -4.12
N ILE A 11 1.40 -7.88 -3.42
CA ILE A 11 1.07 -9.19 -3.99
C ILE A 11 -0.22 -9.10 -4.78
N VAL A 12 -1.29 -8.63 -4.15
CA VAL A 12 -2.59 -8.68 -4.80
C VAL A 12 -2.64 -7.64 -5.94
N PHE A 13 -1.76 -6.62 -5.99
CA PHE A 13 -1.72 -5.61 -7.06
C PHE A 13 -1.11 -6.25 -8.30
N ILE A 14 0.01 -6.95 -8.10
CA ILE A 14 0.69 -7.71 -9.15
C ILE A 14 -0.22 -8.81 -9.66
N ASP A 15 -0.91 -9.54 -8.77
CA ASP A 15 -1.85 -10.59 -9.16
C ASP A 15 -2.99 -10.05 -10.05
N TYR A 16 -3.56 -8.89 -9.70
CA TYR A 16 -4.58 -8.24 -10.54
C TYR A 16 -4.02 -7.82 -11.90
N THR A 17 -2.79 -7.31 -11.93
CA THR A 17 -2.10 -6.93 -13.19
C THR A 17 -1.87 -8.15 -14.08
N ILE A 18 -1.42 -9.28 -13.51
CA ILE A 18 -1.24 -10.55 -14.22
C ILE A 18 -2.58 -11.07 -14.75
N GLN A 19 -3.64 -10.99 -13.94
CA GLN A 19 -4.99 -11.39 -14.35
C GLN A 19 -5.49 -10.58 -15.55
N GLN A 20 -5.28 -9.26 -15.56
CA GLN A 20 -5.66 -8.40 -16.68
C GLN A 20 -4.80 -8.66 -17.92
N LYS A 21 -3.50 -8.92 -17.75
CA LYS A 21 -2.62 -9.35 -18.85
C LYS A 21 -3.09 -10.67 -19.48
N ASN A 22 -3.51 -11.64 -18.66
CA ASN A 22 -4.05 -12.92 -19.15
C ASN A 22 -5.37 -12.77 -19.93
N LYS A 23 -6.11 -11.67 -19.70
CA LYS A 23 -7.31 -11.31 -20.49
C LYS A 23 -6.97 -10.57 -21.79
N GLY A 24 -5.69 -10.43 -22.14
CA GLY A 24 -5.22 -9.75 -23.34
C GLY A 24 -5.16 -8.22 -23.24
N VAL A 25 -5.32 -7.66 -22.04
CA VAL A 25 -5.19 -6.21 -21.82
C VAL A 25 -3.71 -5.82 -21.93
N LYS A 26 -3.42 -4.70 -22.62
CA LYS A 26 -2.06 -4.15 -22.68
C LYS A 26 -1.55 -3.90 -21.26
N VAL A 27 -0.27 -4.19 -21.03
CA VAL A 27 0.29 -4.20 -19.68
C VAL A 27 0.24 -2.80 -19.04
N TYR A 28 0.47 -1.73 -19.83
CA TYR A 28 0.22 -0.35 -19.42
C TYR A 28 -1.22 -0.10 -18.91
N ASP A 29 -2.23 -0.52 -19.67
CA ASP A 29 -3.64 -0.34 -19.28
C ASP A 29 -4.01 -1.19 -18.06
N ALA A 30 -3.45 -2.41 -17.97
CA ALA A 30 -3.62 -3.30 -16.83
C ALA A 30 -3.03 -2.73 -15.53
N LEU A 31 -1.90 -2.02 -15.62
CA LEU A 31 -1.29 -1.32 -14.49
C LEU A 31 -2.12 -0.13 -14.02
N LEU A 32 -2.63 0.67 -14.98
CA LEU A 32 -3.43 1.84 -14.67
C LEU A 32 -4.75 1.45 -13.99
N GLU A 33 -5.39 0.40 -14.51
CA GLU A 33 -6.61 -0.18 -13.94
C GLU A 33 -6.34 -0.78 -12.55
N SER A 34 -5.28 -1.58 -12.40
CA SER A 34 -4.87 -2.16 -11.12
C SER A 34 -4.60 -1.09 -10.07
N GLY A 35 -3.91 -0.01 -10.46
CA GLY A 35 -3.65 1.15 -9.62
C GLY A 35 -4.92 1.83 -9.14
N ARG A 36 -5.88 2.09 -10.03
CA ARG A 36 -7.17 2.70 -9.66
C ARG A 36 -8.00 1.83 -8.73
N VAL A 37 -8.11 0.54 -9.02
CA VAL A 37 -8.89 -0.41 -8.20
C VAL A 37 -8.29 -0.55 -6.80
N ARG A 38 -6.96 -0.46 -6.69
CA ARG A 38 -6.19 -0.57 -5.43
C ARG A 38 -6.14 0.69 -4.59
N LEU A 39 -6.10 1.85 -5.24
CA LEU A 39 -5.92 3.14 -4.58
C LEU A 39 -6.97 3.35 -3.48
N ARG A 40 -8.24 3.04 -3.79
CA ARG A 40 -9.37 3.19 -2.85
C ARG A 40 -9.23 2.29 -1.60
N PRO A 41 -9.01 0.97 -1.73
CA PRO A 41 -8.74 0.09 -0.58
C PRO A 41 -7.52 0.50 0.25
N ILE A 42 -6.40 0.85 -0.39
CA ILE A 42 -5.17 1.24 0.32
C ILE A 42 -5.43 2.52 1.14
N LEU A 43 -6.03 3.54 0.52
CA LEU A 43 -6.46 4.76 1.21
C LEU A 43 -7.38 4.44 2.40
N MET A 44 -8.40 3.61 2.19
CA MET A 44 -9.39 3.26 3.22
C MET A 44 -8.73 2.61 4.44
N SER A 45 -7.81 1.66 4.22
CA SER A 45 -7.10 0.96 5.30
C SER A 45 -6.14 1.87 6.07
N SER A 46 -5.38 2.71 5.34
CA SER A 46 -4.48 3.71 5.93
C SER A 46 -5.26 4.71 6.78
N MET A 47 -6.35 5.27 6.23
CA MET A 47 -7.22 6.20 6.95
C MET A 47 -7.81 5.55 8.21
N THR A 48 -8.36 4.34 8.09
CA THR A 48 -8.92 3.61 9.24
C THR A 48 -7.89 3.40 10.34
N THR A 49 -6.66 3.06 9.98
CA THR A 49 -5.57 2.85 10.96
C THR A 49 -5.16 4.17 11.60
N VAL A 50 -4.98 5.24 10.81
CA VAL A 50 -4.64 6.57 11.33
C VAL A 50 -5.72 7.05 12.30
N PHE A 51 -7.00 7.01 11.91
CA PHE A 51 -8.11 7.40 12.76
C PHE A 51 -8.24 6.53 14.01
N GLY A 52 -8.03 5.20 13.89
CA GLY A 52 -8.06 4.28 15.03
C GLY A 52 -6.92 4.51 16.04
N MET A 53 -5.78 5.04 15.57
CA MET A 53 -4.62 5.33 16.43
C MET A 53 -4.68 6.71 17.09
N ILE A 54 -5.51 7.65 16.61
CA ILE A 54 -5.71 8.98 17.22
C ILE A 54 -5.96 8.87 18.74
N PRO A 55 -6.98 8.15 19.24
CA PRO A 55 -7.24 8.06 20.68
C PRO A 55 -6.12 7.35 21.45
N VAL A 56 -5.42 6.42 20.81
CA VAL A 56 -4.28 5.70 21.41
C VAL A 56 -3.11 6.64 21.65
N VAL A 57 -2.82 7.54 20.71
CA VAL A 57 -1.74 8.52 20.81
C VAL A 57 -2.02 9.58 21.88
N PHE A 58 -3.29 9.94 22.11
CA PHE A 58 -3.69 10.88 23.17
C PHE A 58 -3.86 10.22 24.56
N SER A 59 -3.72 8.89 24.66
CA SER A 59 -3.86 8.18 25.94
C SER A 59 -2.70 8.48 26.89
N THR A 60 -3.01 9.05 28.06
CA THR A 60 -2.03 9.45 29.09
C THR A 60 -2.00 8.51 30.31
N GLY A 61 -2.56 7.29 30.19
CA GLY A 61 -2.61 6.32 31.29
C GLY A 61 -1.25 5.68 31.63
N LYS A 62 -1.10 5.11 32.84
CA LYS A 62 0.09 4.33 33.22
C LYS A 62 0.28 3.15 32.25
N GLY A 63 1.44 3.07 31.61
CA GLY A 63 1.75 2.06 30.57
C GLY A 63 1.31 2.44 29.15
N SER A 64 0.85 3.67 28.92
CA SER A 64 0.45 4.13 27.58
C SER A 64 1.62 4.36 26.63
N GLU A 65 2.84 4.59 27.12
CA GLU A 65 4.02 4.84 26.28
C GLU A 65 4.24 3.76 25.21
N THR A 66 4.06 2.48 25.56
CA THR A 66 4.21 1.36 24.61
C THR A 66 3.16 1.43 23.50
N TRP A 67 1.91 1.75 23.85
CA TRP A 67 0.79 1.82 22.91
C TRP A 67 0.87 3.07 22.02
N VAL A 68 1.29 4.21 22.59
CA VAL A 68 1.54 5.46 21.86
C VAL A 68 2.66 5.27 20.85
N SER A 69 3.79 4.66 21.26
CA SER A 69 4.93 4.37 20.37
C SER A 69 4.54 3.41 19.23
N LEU A 70 3.75 2.37 19.52
CA LEU A 70 3.20 1.47 18.52
C LEU A 70 2.27 2.19 17.53
N GLY A 71 1.35 3.01 18.03
CA GLY A 71 0.41 3.77 17.21
C GLY A 71 1.12 4.76 16.28
N LEU A 72 2.14 5.46 16.79
CA LEU A 72 2.93 6.40 16.01
C LEU A 72 3.74 5.70 14.91
N THR A 73 4.37 4.56 15.24
CA THR A 73 5.13 3.75 14.28
C THR A 73 4.23 3.18 13.18
N LEU A 74 3.02 2.73 13.54
CA LEU A 74 2.05 2.22 12.57
C LEU A 74 1.51 3.32 11.66
N ALA A 75 1.12 4.46 12.22
CA ALA A 75 0.60 5.59 11.46
C ALA A 75 1.66 6.16 10.49
N GLY A 76 2.87 6.40 10.98
CA GLY A 76 3.99 6.86 10.15
C GLY A 76 4.41 5.83 9.11
N GLY A 77 4.58 4.58 9.54
CA GLY A 77 5.00 3.47 8.68
C GLY A 77 4.01 3.16 7.56
N LEU A 78 2.70 3.17 7.83
CA LEU A 78 1.67 2.98 6.81
C LEU A 78 1.58 4.15 5.84
N THR A 79 1.70 5.39 6.33
CA THR A 79 1.68 6.58 5.48
C THR A 79 2.84 6.57 4.49
N VAL A 80 4.06 6.27 4.97
CA VAL A 80 5.25 6.17 4.11
C VAL A 80 5.15 4.96 3.18
N SER A 81 4.73 3.81 3.70
CA SER A 81 4.49 2.59 2.91
C SER A 81 3.51 2.84 1.78
N MET A 82 2.43 3.54 2.04
CA MET A 82 1.39 3.78 1.06
C MET A 82 1.93 4.60 -0.11
N VAL A 83 2.69 5.67 0.17
CA VAL A 83 3.36 6.48 -0.85
C VAL A 83 4.35 5.62 -1.63
N ILE A 84 5.15 4.81 -0.94
CA ILE A 84 6.09 3.88 -1.57
C ILE A 84 5.37 2.88 -2.48
N THR A 85 4.31 2.21 -2.03
CA THR A 85 3.60 1.21 -2.83
C THR A 85 2.91 1.85 -4.04
N LEU A 86 2.37 3.06 -3.92
CA LEU A 86 1.74 3.77 -5.03
C LEU A 86 2.71 4.34 -6.05
N ILE A 87 3.97 4.60 -5.69
CA ILE A 87 4.98 5.15 -6.59
C ILE A 87 5.92 4.06 -7.10
N ILE A 88 6.51 3.27 -6.20
CA ILE A 88 7.51 2.24 -6.54
C ILE A 88 6.89 1.12 -7.37
N VAL A 89 5.68 0.66 -7.06
CA VAL A 89 5.07 -0.45 -7.81
C VAL A 89 4.85 -0.09 -9.29
N PRO A 90 4.22 1.05 -9.66
CA PRO A 90 4.10 1.42 -11.07
C PRO A 90 5.44 1.78 -11.72
N VAL A 91 6.39 2.39 -11.00
CA VAL A 91 7.72 2.71 -11.54
C VAL A 91 8.53 1.45 -11.84
N ILE A 92 8.59 0.49 -10.92
CA ILE A 92 9.27 -0.79 -11.16
C ILE A 92 8.61 -1.52 -12.32
N TYR A 93 7.28 -1.57 -12.36
CA TYR A 93 6.60 -2.27 -13.44
C TYR A 93 6.83 -1.60 -14.81
N SER A 94 6.79 -0.27 -14.87
CA SER A 94 7.13 0.51 -16.07
C SER A 94 8.57 0.23 -16.53
N LEU A 95 9.54 0.16 -15.61
CA LEU A 95 10.95 -0.13 -15.94
C LEU A 95 11.16 -1.57 -16.43
N PHE A 96 10.41 -2.53 -15.90
CA PHE A 96 10.45 -3.92 -16.36
C PHE A 96 9.77 -4.10 -17.73
N GLU A 97 8.75 -3.28 -18.04
CA GLU A 97 8.09 -3.27 -19.34
C GLU A 97 8.93 -2.57 -20.42
N ASP A 98 9.62 -1.49 -20.09
CA ASP A 98 10.56 -0.81 -20.99
C ASP A 98 11.69 -1.75 -21.45
N LYS A 99 12.15 -2.65 -20.57
CA LYS A 99 13.12 -3.70 -20.95
C LYS A 99 12.53 -4.85 -21.77
N ALA A 100 11.22 -5.01 -21.81
CA ALA A 100 10.55 -6.03 -22.63
C ALA A 100 10.25 -5.57 -24.06
N VAL A 101 10.42 -4.26 -24.34
CA VAL A 101 10.25 -3.63 -25.66
C VAL A 101 11.59 -3.32 -26.35
N SER A 102 12.73 -3.69 -25.73
CA SER A 102 14.07 -3.59 -26.37
C SER A 102 14.63 -4.94 -26.78
#